data_AF-A0A448YSF3-F1
#
_entry.id   AF-A0A448YSF3-F1
#
_cell.length_a   1.000
_cell.length_b   1.000
_cell.length_c   1.000
_cell.angle_alpha   90.00
_cell.angle_beta   90.00
_cell.angle_gamma   90.00
#
_symmetry.space_group_name_H-M   'P 1'
#
loop_
_entity.id
_entity.type
_entity.pdbx_description
1 polymer ?
#
loop_
_entity_poly.entity_id
_entity_poly.type
_entity_poly.pdbx_seq_one_letter_code
_entity_poly.pdbx_strand_id
1 'polypeptide(L)'
;MTTISELAGQLKKRYSTVRRQSINSLLSTLGKDNNLRKLMTDDAFAKKITSLLSLMKVYQDPSSQSEALDIILASPVYSRLDEEESKTNNDDYTDRLVKQLLKWFKEEFFTWVNKPDCPKCGNTDQNTIQQVTPWRPYKKEHFEGNAGVIERYRCEVCNHTIEFPRYNNPSTLLKTRSGRCGEWDNCFILLLKSLGLKVRYLWNMEDHVWCEYYSTNLDRWVHLDCCENSFDNPLLYNRGWAKKMSYIFAISDYYIRDVTDKYIDKDLERTIPRDKMSEDNLAKLLALLDLSMLSKIQDPDLLLEVSSDLIHDYRTMKGTSAKLSSSRTQEIMIPRQSGSVQWTSQRGENGH
;
A
#
# COMPACT_ATOMS: atom_id res chain seq x y z
N MET A 1 -2.26 -20.41 45.30
CA MET A 1 -1.51 -20.85 44.11
C MET A 1 -1.72 -19.77 43.06
N THR A 2 -0.64 -19.12 42.59
CA THR A 2 -0.73 -18.15 41.50
C THR A 2 -1.20 -18.88 40.25
N THR A 3 -2.25 -18.39 39.59
CA THR A 3 -2.77 -19.03 38.39
C THR A 3 -1.83 -18.80 37.20
N ILE A 4 -1.87 -19.68 36.19
CA ILE A 4 -1.10 -19.49 34.95
C ILE A 4 -1.44 -18.14 34.30
N SER A 5 -2.70 -17.70 34.38
CA SER A 5 -3.16 -16.41 33.87
C SER A 5 -2.49 -15.23 34.58
N GLU A 6 -2.42 -15.27 35.91
CA GLU A 6 -1.71 -14.25 36.70
C GLU A 6 -0.22 -14.18 36.35
N LEU A 7 0.42 -15.34 36.18
CA LEU A 7 1.82 -15.43 35.80
C LEU A 7 2.06 -14.86 34.38
N ALA A 8 1.19 -15.17 33.43
CA ALA A 8 1.23 -14.64 32.08
C ALA A 8 1.07 -13.11 32.06
N GLY A 9 0.13 -12.58 32.86
CA GLY A 9 -0.04 -11.12 33.02
C GLY A 9 1.19 -10.43 33.59
N GLN A 10 1.81 -11.02 34.62
CA GLN A 10 3.07 -10.52 35.19
C GLN A 10 4.22 -10.54 34.17
N LEU A 11 4.34 -11.63 33.40
CA LEU A 11 5.38 -11.78 32.38
C LEU A 11 5.22 -10.74 31.26
N LYS A 12 3.99 -10.55 30.75
CA LYS A 12 3.67 -9.51 29.75
C LYS A 12 4.06 -8.11 30.23
N LYS A 13 3.70 -7.75 31.46
CA LYS A 13 4.04 -6.44 32.05
C LYS A 13 5.55 -6.24 32.18
N ARG A 14 6.27 -7.27 32.62
CA ARG A 14 7.74 -7.22 32.73
C ARG A 14 8.38 -7.10 31.35
N TYR A 15 7.94 -7.91 30.39
CA TYR A 15 8.49 -7.93 29.04
C TYR A 15 8.25 -6.61 28.30
N SER A 16 7.04 -6.03 28.39
CA SER A 16 6.75 -4.70 27.81
C SER A 16 7.59 -3.59 28.44
N THR A 17 7.84 -3.65 29.75
CA THR A 17 8.72 -2.69 30.45
C THR A 17 10.16 -2.79 29.93
N VAL A 18 10.71 -4.00 29.86
CA VAL A 18 12.07 -4.25 29.33
C VAL A 18 12.16 -3.81 27.86
N ARG A 19 11.14 -4.13 27.06
CA ARG A 19 11.07 -3.73 25.65
C ARG A 19 11.10 -2.22 25.49
N ARG A 20 10.32 -1.48 26.29
CA ARG A 20 10.30 -0.01 26.29
C ARG A 20 11.64 0.59 26.70
N GLN A 21 12.30 0.03 27.73
CA GLN A 21 13.64 0.45 28.13
C GLN A 21 14.66 0.25 27.01
N SER A 22 14.62 -0.90 26.34
CA SER A 22 15.48 -1.21 25.19
C SER A 22 15.25 -0.23 24.03
N ILE A 23 13.98 0.03 23.68
CA ILE A 23 13.63 1.01 22.63
C ILE A 23 14.20 2.39 22.95
N ASN A 24 13.98 2.89 24.17
CA ASN A 24 14.45 4.22 24.58
C ASN A 24 15.98 4.31 24.61
N SER A 25 16.66 3.24 25.04
CA SER A 25 18.12 3.16 25.04
C SER A 25 18.70 3.20 23.62
N LEU A 26 18.12 2.42 22.70
CA LEU A 26 18.52 2.41 21.29
C LEU A 26 18.21 3.74 20.60
N LEU A 27 17.04 4.31 20.85
CA LEU A 27 16.64 5.61 20.31
C LEU A 27 17.56 6.73 20.81
N SER A 28 17.96 6.71 22.08
CA SER A 28 18.98 7.64 22.63
C SER A 28 20.34 7.45 21.95
N THR A 29 20.73 6.20 21.67
CA THR A 29 22.02 5.90 21.01
C THR A 29 22.04 6.40 19.57
N LEU A 30 21.05 6.02 18.76
CA LEU A 30 20.91 6.50 17.37
C LEU A 30 20.68 8.01 17.32
N GLY A 31 19.92 8.52 18.29
CA GLY A 31 19.66 9.95 18.43
C GLY A 31 20.92 10.77 18.72
N LYS A 32 22.05 10.17 19.14
CA LYS A 32 23.35 10.87 19.32
C LYS A 32 24.25 10.81 18.08
N ASP A 33 23.87 10.04 17.06
CA ASP A 33 24.62 9.95 15.81
C ASP A 33 24.46 11.25 15.00
N ASN A 34 25.53 12.05 14.97
CA ASN A 34 25.54 13.32 14.25
C ASN A 34 25.33 13.15 12.74
N ASN A 35 25.82 12.05 12.16
CA ASN A 35 25.62 11.78 10.72
C ASN A 35 24.15 11.51 10.44
N LEU A 36 23.50 10.71 11.29
CA LEU A 36 22.06 10.40 11.15
C LEU A 36 21.18 11.64 11.36
N ARG A 37 21.52 12.52 12.31
CA ARG A 37 20.83 13.80 12.50
C ARG A 37 20.94 14.71 11.28
N LYS A 38 22.15 14.82 10.74
CA LYS A 38 22.41 15.60 9.53
C LYS A 38 21.63 15.02 8.34
N LEU A 39 21.65 13.70 8.18
CA LEU A 39 20.89 12.97 7.15
C LEU A 39 19.39 13.32 7.21
N MET A 40 18.77 13.24 8.38
CA MET A 40 17.35 13.59 8.58
C MET A 40 17.03 15.05 8.22
N THR A 41 17.98 15.96 8.37
CA THR A 41 17.78 17.41 8.18
C THR A 41 18.05 17.86 6.76
N ASP A 42 19.02 17.24 6.08
CA ASP A 42 19.57 17.75 4.82
C ASP A 42 19.19 16.87 3.62
N ASP A 43 19.04 15.55 3.83
CA ASP A 43 18.86 14.59 2.75
C ASP A 43 17.41 14.52 2.26
N ALA A 44 17.20 14.75 0.96
CA ALA A 44 15.88 14.76 0.35
C ALA A 44 15.21 13.38 0.36
N PHE A 45 15.99 12.30 0.23
CA PHE A 45 15.48 10.93 0.25
C PHE A 45 15.08 10.52 1.67
N ALA A 46 15.88 10.89 2.68
CA ALA A 46 15.52 10.69 4.09
C ALA A 46 14.22 11.42 4.47
N LYS A 47 14.06 12.67 4.03
CA LYS A 47 12.82 13.44 4.20
C LYS A 47 11.63 12.78 3.51
N LYS A 48 11.84 12.25 2.30
CA LYS A 48 10.80 11.52 1.55
C LYS A 48 10.38 10.26 2.31
N ILE A 49 11.31 9.41 2.75
CA ILE A 49 11.00 8.19 3.52
C ILE A 49 10.26 8.55 4.82
N THR A 50 10.72 9.58 5.53
CA THR A 50 10.08 10.04 6.76
C THR A 50 8.64 10.50 6.52
N SER A 51 8.36 11.17 5.40
CA SER A 51 7.01 11.62 5.07
C SER A 51 6.07 10.48 4.71
N LEU A 52 6.57 9.32 4.27
CA LEU A 52 5.74 8.14 4.00
C LEU A 52 5.05 7.62 5.27
N LEU A 53 5.60 7.84 6.46
CA LEU A 53 5.00 7.41 7.73
C LEU A 53 3.63 8.04 8.02
N SER A 54 3.27 9.14 7.35
CA SER A 54 1.94 9.75 7.52
C SER A 54 0.87 9.08 6.66
N LEU A 55 1.23 8.26 5.66
CA LEU A 55 0.29 7.71 4.68
C LEU A 55 -0.80 6.84 5.32
N MET A 56 -0.46 6.07 6.36
CA MET A 56 -1.42 5.17 6.99
C MET A 56 -2.43 5.90 7.91
N LYS A 57 -2.14 7.14 8.32
CA LYS A 57 -2.98 7.87 9.29
C LYS A 57 -4.40 8.12 8.79
N VAL A 58 -4.57 8.32 7.49
CA VAL A 58 -5.88 8.63 6.89
C VAL A 58 -6.87 7.48 7.02
N TYR A 59 -6.38 6.24 7.13
CA TYR A 59 -7.22 5.05 7.26
C TYR A 59 -7.65 4.75 8.70
N GLN A 60 -7.24 5.56 9.67
CA GLN A 60 -7.59 5.37 11.09
C GLN A 60 -8.91 6.05 11.47
N ASP A 61 -9.55 6.79 10.56
CA ASP A 61 -10.82 7.47 10.80
C ASP A 61 -11.99 6.47 10.91
N PRO A 62 -12.66 6.36 12.08
CA PRO A 62 -13.73 5.38 12.28
C PRO A 62 -14.96 5.63 11.39
N SER A 63 -15.27 6.89 11.08
CA SER A 63 -16.40 7.22 10.22
C SER A 63 -16.18 6.71 8.79
N SER A 64 -14.97 6.90 8.26
CA SER A 64 -14.58 6.42 6.94
C SER A 64 -14.54 4.90 6.88
N GLN A 65 -14.06 4.23 7.94
CA GLN A 65 -14.12 2.77 8.02
C GLN A 65 -15.56 2.26 8.08
N SER A 66 -16.46 2.92 8.82
CA SER A 66 -17.88 2.55 8.84
C SER A 66 -18.53 2.68 7.47
N GLU A 67 -18.29 3.79 6.75
CA GLU A 67 -18.81 3.99 5.39
C GLU A 67 -18.28 2.92 4.42
N ALA A 68 -16.99 2.58 4.51
CA ALA A 68 -16.39 1.51 3.74
C ALA A 68 -17.01 0.13 4.06
N LEU A 69 -17.23 -0.17 5.33
CA LEU A 69 -17.84 -1.43 5.77
C LEU A 69 -19.27 -1.56 5.25
N ASP A 70 -20.09 -0.51 5.34
CA ASP A 70 -21.46 -0.49 4.81
C ASP A 70 -21.48 -0.79 3.31
N ILE A 71 -20.53 -0.24 2.55
CA ILE A 71 -20.37 -0.51 1.12
C ILE A 71 -20.03 -1.98 0.85
N ILE A 72 -19.12 -2.58 1.63
CA ILE A 72 -18.76 -4.00 1.48
C ILE A 72 -19.95 -4.89 1.82
N LEU A 73 -20.68 -4.60 2.90
CA LEU A 73 -21.84 -5.38 3.32
C LEU A 73 -23.00 -5.30 2.33
N ALA A 74 -23.15 -4.17 1.63
CA ALA A 74 -24.13 -4.01 0.55
C ALA A 74 -23.69 -4.63 -0.79
N SER A 75 -22.43 -5.07 -0.89
CA SER A 75 -21.88 -5.69 -2.10
C SER A 75 -22.21 -7.19 -2.19
N PRO A 76 -22.09 -7.81 -3.38
CA PRO A 76 -22.28 -9.25 -3.53
C PRO A 76 -21.08 -10.09 -3.03
N VAL A 77 -20.08 -9.49 -2.38
CA VAL A 77 -18.85 -10.19 -1.98
C VAL A 77 -19.14 -11.34 -1.03
N TYR A 78 -19.90 -11.10 0.05
CA TYR A 78 -20.20 -12.15 1.04
C TYR A 78 -21.08 -13.26 0.47
N SER A 79 -22.11 -12.92 -0.32
CA SER A 79 -22.95 -13.94 -0.95
C SER A 79 -22.16 -14.85 -1.89
N ARG A 80 -21.17 -14.30 -2.62
CA ARG A 80 -20.26 -15.09 -3.47
C ARG A 80 -19.33 -15.98 -2.66
N LEU A 81 -18.90 -15.55 -1.47
CA LEU A 81 -18.09 -16.39 -0.58
C LEU A 81 -18.88 -17.58 -0.04
N ASP A 82 -20.14 -17.37 0.35
CA ASP A 82 -21.03 -18.43 0.83
C ASP A 82 -21.28 -19.48 -0.27
N GLU A 83 -21.47 -19.03 -1.52
CA GLU A 83 -21.59 -19.91 -2.69
C GLU A 83 -20.30 -20.71 -2.96
N GLU A 84 -19.12 -20.10 -2.76
CA GLU A 84 -17.83 -20.77 -2.94
C GLU A 84 -17.51 -21.76 -1.81
N GLU A 85 -17.97 -21.52 -0.59
CA GLU A 85 -17.78 -22.42 0.56
C GLU A 85 -18.53 -23.76 0.38
N SER A 86 -19.60 -23.77 -0.40
CA SER A 86 -20.29 -25.00 -0.81
C SER A 86 -19.45 -25.91 -1.71
N LYS A 87 -18.34 -25.40 -2.26
CA LYS A 87 -17.36 -26.15 -3.06
C LYS A 87 -16.14 -26.41 -2.18
N THR A 88 -15.55 -27.61 -2.24
CA THR A 88 -14.34 -27.95 -1.47
C THR A 88 -13.19 -26.99 -1.83
N ASN A 89 -13.02 -25.93 -1.03
CA ASN A 89 -11.98 -24.94 -1.19
C ASN A 89 -11.08 -24.99 0.04
N ASN A 90 -9.78 -25.25 -0.18
CA ASN A 90 -8.79 -25.38 0.89
C ASN A 90 -8.21 -24.03 1.35
N ASP A 91 -8.58 -22.93 0.70
CA ASP A 91 -8.12 -21.59 1.08
C ASP A 91 -8.84 -21.08 2.33
N ASP A 92 -8.10 -20.41 3.22
CA ASP A 92 -8.66 -19.72 4.39
C ASP A 92 -9.76 -18.72 4.01
N TYR A 93 -10.77 -18.59 4.87
CA TYR A 93 -11.90 -17.70 4.63
C TYR A 93 -11.48 -16.25 4.37
N THR A 94 -10.51 -15.74 5.13
CA THR A 94 -10.02 -14.36 4.99
C THR A 94 -9.28 -14.18 3.66
N ASP A 95 -8.46 -15.16 3.28
CA ASP A 95 -7.76 -15.14 1.99
C ASP A 95 -8.77 -15.16 0.82
N ARG A 96 -9.84 -15.96 0.91
CA ARG A 96 -10.95 -15.96 -0.07
C ARG A 96 -11.68 -14.63 -0.13
N LEU A 97 -11.98 -14.03 1.04
CA LEU A 97 -12.60 -12.70 1.13
C LEU A 97 -11.76 -11.63 0.43
N VAL A 98 -10.44 -11.60 0.67
CA VAL A 98 -9.54 -10.65 0.02
C VAL A 98 -9.50 -10.84 -1.50
N LYS A 99 -9.48 -12.09 -1.98
CA LYS A 99 -9.55 -12.39 -3.43
C LYS A 99 -10.86 -11.90 -4.05
N GLN A 100 -12.00 -12.11 -3.38
CA GLN A 100 -13.28 -11.61 -3.89
C GLN A 100 -13.39 -10.09 -3.85
N LEU A 101 -12.82 -9.45 -2.83
CA LEU A 101 -12.73 -7.99 -2.78
C LEU A 101 -11.90 -7.43 -3.93
N LEU A 102 -10.74 -8.02 -4.25
CA LEU A 102 -9.93 -7.61 -5.41
C LEU A 102 -10.74 -7.68 -6.70
N LYS A 103 -11.46 -8.80 -6.91
CA LYS A 103 -12.28 -9.02 -8.10
C LYS A 103 -13.42 -8.01 -8.20
N TRP A 104 -14.25 -7.91 -7.16
CA TRP A 104 -15.37 -6.96 -7.11
C TRP A 104 -14.89 -5.52 -7.25
N PHE A 105 -13.78 -5.16 -6.60
CA PHE A 105 -13.24 -3.81 -6.67
C PHE A 105 -12.90 -3.42 -8.11
N LYS A 106 -12.21 -4.32 -8.83
CA LYS A 106 -11.78 -4.09 -10.20
C LYS A 106 -12.91 -4.15 -11.23
N GLU A 107 -13.80 -5.14 -11.10
CA GLU A 107 -14.79 -5.45 -12.14
C GLU A 107 -16.07 -4.64 -12.00
N GLU A 108 -16.40 -4.17 -10.78
CA GLU A 108 -17.73 -3.62 -10.49
C GLU A 108 -17.72 -2.30 -9.70
N PHE A 109 -16.76 -2.10 -8.79
CA PHE A 109 -16.80 -0.96 -7.88
C PHE A 109 -16.05 0.27 -8.37
N PHE A 110 -14.84 0.10 -8.90
CA PHE A 110 -13.91 1.20 -9.16
C PHE A 110 -13.46 1.24 -10.63
N THR A 111 -13.35 2.43 -11.20
CA THR A 111 -13.10 2.64 -12.63
C THR A 111 -11.75 3.31 -12.89
N TRP A 112 -11.00 2.78 -13.86
CA TRP A 112 -9.73 3.37 -14.28
C TRP A 112 -9.96 4.59 -15.16
N VAL A 113 -9.28 5.70 -14.87
CA VAL A 113 -9.38 6.94 -15.66
C VAL A 113 -8.03 7.33 -16.23
N ASN A 114 -7.87 7.18 -17.55
CA ASN A 114 -6.73 7.73 -18.27
C ASN A 114 -6.92 9.23 -18.51
N LYS A 115 -7.95 9.61 -19.25
CA LYS A 115 -8.51 10.97 -19.32
C LYS A 115 -10.02 10.88 -19.02
N PRO A 116 -10.60 11.87 -18.33
CA PRO A 116 -12.03 11.84 -18.02
C PRO A 116 -12.88 12.02 -19.29
N ASP A 117 -14.01 11.32 -19.33
CA ASP A 117 -15.03 11.53 -20.37
C ASP A 117 -15.66 12.92 -20.22
N CYS A 118 -16.20 13.47 -21.31
CA CYS A 118 -16.83 14.78 -21.26
C CYS A 118 -18.23 14.72 -20.63
N PRO A 119 -18.46 15.32 -19.44
CA PRO A 119 -19.76 15.25 -18.79
C PRO A 119 -20.84 16.08 -19.50
N LYS A 120 -20.46 17.03 -20.36
CA LYS A 120 -21.39 17.91 -21.07
C LYS A 120 -22.01 17.25 -22.30
N CYS A 121 -21.21 16.51 -23.08
CA CYS A 121 -21.66 15.93 -24.35
C CYS A 121 -21.52 14.41 -24.43
N GLY A 122 -21.03 13.75 -23.37
CA GLY A 122 -20.82 12.30 -23.33
C GLY A 122 -19.68 11.80 -24.23
N ASN A 123 -18.78 12.68 -24.68
CA ASN A 123 -17.65 12.27 -25.52
C ASN A 123 -16.68 11.41 -24.71
N THR A 124 -16.50 10.16 -25.15
CA THR A 124 -15.59 9.17 -24.57
C THR A 124 -14.34 8.93 -25.43
N ASP A 125 -14.22 9.57 -26.59
CA ASP A 125 -13.05 9.43 -27.46
C ASP A 125 -11.84 10.17 -26.84
N GLN A 126 -10.93 9.39 -26.28
CA GLN A 126 -9.73 9.86 -25.59
C GLN A 126 -8.78 10.68 -26.49
N ASN A 127 -8.90 10.59 -27.83
CA ASN A 127 -8.12 11.39 -28.77
C ASN A 127 -8.62 12.83 -28.89
N THR A 128 -9.91 13.08 -28.60
CA THR A 128 -10.54 14.39 -28.66
C THR A 128 -10.73 15.02 -27.26
N ILE A 129 -10.09 14.43 -26.25
CA ILE A 129 -9.93 14.97 -24.90
C ILE A 129 -8.47 15.39 -24.72
N GLN A 130 -8.19 16.69 -24.73
CA GLN A 130 -6.83 17.21 -24.60
C GLN A 130 -6.56 17.71 -23.20
N GLN A 131 -5.42 17.31 -22.62
CA GLN A 131 -5.00 17.86 -21.35
C GLN A 131 -4.61 19.33 -21.54
N VAL A 132 -5.08 20.18 -20.63
CA VAL A 132 -4.70 21.60 -20.56
C VAL A 132 -4.03 21.88 -19.22
N THR A 133 -3.57 23.11 -19.01
CA THR A 133 -2.86 23.50 -17.79
C THR A 133 -3.63 23.09 -16.53
N PRO A 134 -3.04 22.24 -15.67
CA PRO A 134 -3.64 21.87 -14.38
C PRO A 134 -3.88 23.09 -13.50
N TRP A 135 -4.71 22.94 -12.48
CA TRP A 135 -5.00 24.01 -11.54
C TRP A 135 -4.84 23.56 -10.09
N ARG A 136 -4.68 24.56 -9.21
CA ARG A 136 -4.69 24.33 -7.77
C ARG A 136 -6.12 24.08 -7.27
N PRO A 137 -6.32 23.31 -6.19
CA PRO A 137 -7.61 23.25 -5.49
C PRO A 137 -8.20 24.63 -5.22
N TYR A 138 -9.52 24.77 -5.36
CA TYR A 138 -10.19 26.08 -5.25
C TYR A 138 -11.67 25.99 -4.89
N LYS A 139 -12.31 24.83 -5.09
CA LYS A 139 -13.68 24.56 -4.64
C LYS A 139 -13.68 23.82 -3.31
N LYS A 140 -14.78 23.90 -2.57
CA LYS A 140 -14.93 23.28 -1.23
C LYS A 140 -14.65 21.78 -1.29
N GLU A 141 -15.24 21.09 -2.27
CA GLU A 141 -15.08 19.66 -2.51
C GLU A 141 -13.62 19.27 -2.82
N HIS A 142 -12.83 20.16 -3.45
CA HIS A 142 -11.41 19.91 -3.70
C HIS A 142 -10.62 19.84 -2.39
N PHE A 143 -10.94 20.71 -1.43
CA PHE A 143 -10.28 20.71 -0.13
C PHE A 143 -10.78 19.56 0.76
N GLU A 144 -12.10 19.27 0.76
CA GLU A 144 -12.68 18.14 1.50
C GLU A 144 -12.13 16.79 1.03
N GLY A 145 -11.93 16.63 -0.28
CA GLY A 145 -11.33 15.45 -0.87
C GLY A 145 -9.80 15.39 -0.79
N ASN A 146 -9.17 16.38 -0.13
CA ASN A 146 -7.71 16.53 -0.06
C ASN A 146 -7.04 16.42 -1.45
N ALA A 147 -7.61 17.10 -2.45
CA ALA A 147 -7.07 17.08 -3.81
C ALA A 147 -5.71 17.79 -3.84
N GLY A 148 -4.69 17.14 -4.38
CA GLY A 148 -3.36 17.77 -4.54
C GLY A 148 -3.30 18.68 -5.77
N VAL A 149 -3.95 18.25 -6.85
CA VAL A 149 -3.99 18.94 -8.14
C VAL A 149 -5.34 18.68 -8.81
N ILE A 150 -5.81 19.66 -9.59
CA ILE A 150 -6.95 19.50 -10.47
C ILE A 150 -6.41 19.40 -11.88
N GLU A 151 -6.36 18.17 -12.42
CA GLU A 151 -6.08 17.99 -13.83
C GLU A 151 -7.23 18.59 -14.64
N ARG A 152 -6.91 19.27 -15.74
CA ARG A 152 -7.91 19.88 -16.60
C ARG A 152 -7.77 19.35 -18.00
N TYR A 153 -8.92 19.16 -18.64
CA TYR A 153 -8.99 18.71 -20.02
C TYR A 153 -9.96 19.58 -20.80
N ARG A 154 -9.78 19.65 -22.13
CA ARG A 154 -10.69 20.29 -23.06
C ARG A 154 -11.26 19.24 -23.99
N CYS A 155 -12.59 19.17 -24.07
CA CYS A 155 -13.28 18.38 -25.06
C CYS A 155 -13.30 19.13 -26.39
N GLU A 156 -12.72 18.58 -27.45
CA GLU A 156 -12.67 19.21 -28.78
C GLU A 156 -14.05 19.22 -29.47
N VAL A 157 -14.95 18.30 -29.08
CA VAL A 157 -16.30 18.21 -29.67
C VAL A 157 -17.21 19.36 -29.22
N CYS A 158 -17.19 19.72 -27.93
CA CYS A 158 -18.12 20.72 -27.37
C CYS A 158 -17.43 21.89 -26.66
N ASN A 159 -16.09 21.96 -26.72
CA ASN A 159 -15.24 22.96 -26.07
C ASN A 159 -15.41 23.09 -24.54
N HIS A 160 -16.02 22.10 -23.89
CA HIS A 160 -16.17 22.10 -22.44
C HIS A 160 -14.84 21.80 -21.76
N THR A 161 -14.53 22.56 -20.70
CA THR A 161 -13.41 22.27 -19.80
C THR A 161 -13.86 21.26 -18.75
N ILE A 162 -13.19 20.11 -18.74
CA ILE A 162 -13.41 19.02 -17.80
C ILE A 162 -12.39 19.14 -16.68
N GLU A 163 -12.81 18.98 -15.44
CA GLU A 163 -11.92 18.93 -14.27
C GLU A 163 -11.86 17.51 -13.73
N PHE A 164 -10.65 17.07 -13.40
CA PHE A 164 -10.38 15.79 -12.77
C PHE A 164 -9.51 16.01 -11.52
N PRO A 165 -10.15 16.24 -10.36
CA PRO A 165 -9.45 16.37 -9.10
C PRO A 165 -8.75 15.07 -8.70
N ARG A 166 -7.46 15.13 -8.38
CA ARG A 166 -6.68 14.00 -7.85
C ARG A 166 -6.82 13.93 -6.34
N TYR A 167 -7.89 13.29 -5.88
CA TYR A 167 -8.28 13.20 -4.47
C TYR A 167 -7.40 12.24 -3.67
N ASN A 168 -7.05 12.64 -2.44
CA ASN A 168 -6.28 11.80 -1.51
C ASN A 168 -7.09 11.38 -0.27
N ASN A 169 -8.31 11.88 -0.11
CA ASN A 169 -9.22 11.43 0.95
C ASN A 169 -9.95 10.15 0.51
N PRO A 170 -9.70 8.98 1.14
CA PRO A 170 -10.30 7.72 0.73
C PRO A 170 -11.83 7.68 0.85
N SER A 171 -12.45 8.38 1.81
CA SER A 171 -13.93 8.45 1.89
C SER A 171 -14.54 9.27 0.75
N THR A 172 -13.77 10.18 0.14
CA THR A 172 -14.18 10.80 -1.14
C THR A 172 -14.09 9.79 -2.28
N LEU A 173 -13.08 8.93 -2.28
CA LEU A 173 -12.89 7.91 -3.31
C LEU A 173 -13.96 6.81 -3.28
N LEU A 174 -14.53 6.49 -2.11
CA LEU A 174 -15.72 5.62 -1.99
C LEU A 174 -16.92 6.12 -2.81
N LYS A 175 -16.99 7.45 -3.04
CA LYS A 175 -18.06 8.13 -3.78
C LYS A 175 -17.71 8.33 -5.24
N THR A 176 -16.49 8.80 -5.54
CA THR A 176 -16.07 9.07 -6.92
C THR A 176 -15.78 7.80 -7.70
N ARG A 177 -15.38 6.72 -7.01
CA ARG A 177 -15.21 5.36 -7.55
C ARG A 177 -14.36 5.30 -8.83
N SER A 178 -13.39 6.20 -8.94
CA SER A 178 -12.60 6.34 -10.14
C SER A 178 -11.26 7.00 -9.87
N GLY A 179 -10.26 6.66 -10.70
CA GLY A 179 -8.91 7.19 -10.54
C GLY A 179 -7.85 6.39 -11.27
N ARG A 180 -6.59 6.57 -10.84
CA ARG A 180 -5.42 5.79 -11.29
C ARG A 180 -4.86 5.01 -10.09
N CYS A 181 -3.69 4.36 -10.25
CA CYS A 181 -3.14 3.47 -9.21
C CYS A 181 -3.13 4.07 -7.80
N GLY A 182 -2.81 5.36 -7.66
CA GLY A 182 -2.87 6.07 -6.38
C GLY A 182 -4.26 6.08 -5.73
N GLU A 183 -5.29 6.47 -6.46
CA GLU A 183 -6.67 6.47 -5.97
C GLU A 183 -7.22 5.05 -5.76
N TRP A 184 -6.89 4.13 -6.67
CA TRP A 184 -7.27 2.73 -6.56
C TRP A 184 -6.76 2.12 -5.26
N ASP A 185 -5.45 2.21 -5.02
CA ASP A 185 -4.81 1.65 -3.83
C ASP A 185 -5.30 2.34 -2.54
N ASN A 186 -5.43 3.67 -2.56
CA ASN A 186 -5.93 4.44 -1.41
C ASN A 186 -7.35 4.02 -1.00
N CYS A 187 -8.27 3.91 -1.96
CA CYS A 187 -9.63 3.45 -1.68
C CYS A 187 -9.65 1.98 -1.21
N PHE A 188 -8.87 1.11 -1.85
CA PHE A 188 -8.83 -0.30 -1.51
C PHE A 188 -8.26 -0.58 -0.12
N ILE A 189 -7.22 0.16 0.30
CA ILE A 189 -6.69 0.06 1.66
C ILE A 189 -7.75 0.43 2.70
N LEU A 190 -8.57 1.46 2.47
CA LEU A 190 -9.65 1.81 3.39
C LEU A 190 -10.68 0.67 3.53
N LEU A 191 -11.05 0.02 2.41
CA LEU A 191 -11.94 -1.14 2.41
C LEU A 191 -11.36 -2.28 3.25
N LEU A 192 -10.09 -2.65 3.03
CA LEU A 192 -9.43 -3.70 3.81
C LEU A 192 -9.31 -3.33 5.31
N LYS A 193 -8.99 -2.07 5.62
CA LYS A 193 -8.89 -1.56 6.99
C LYS A 193 -10.24 -1.59 7.70
N SER A 194 -11.35 -1.33 7.00
CA SER A 194 -12.71 -1.39 7.58
C SER A 194 -13.11 -2.79 8.06
N LEU A 195 -12.47 -3.83 7.53
CA LEU A 195 -12.65 -5.23 7.92
C LEU A 195 -11.74 -5.63 9.09
N GLY A 196 -10.96 -4.70 9.64
CA GLY A 196 -10.00 -4.99 10.71
C GLY A 196 -8.75 -5.74 10.25
N LEU A 197 -8.49 -5.81 8.93
CA LEU A 197 -7.33 -6.52 8.40
C LEU A 197 -6.04 -5.73 8.64
N LYS A 198 -4.93 -6.46 8.87
CA LYS A 198 -3.59 -5.88 8.91
C LYS A 198 -3.15 -5.59 7.49
N VAL A 199 -2.99 -4.30 7.16
CA VAL A 199 -2.66 -3.80 5.82
C VAL A 199 -1.48 -2.85 5.90
N ARG A 200 -0.64 -2.85 4.87
CA ARG A 200 0.43 -1.86 4.69
C ARG A 200 0.41 -1.30 3.27
N TYR A 201 0.72 -0.02 3.17
CA TYR A 201 0.86 0.72 1.91
C TYR A 201 2.24 0.44 1.31
N LEU A 202 2.32 0.14 0.01
CA LEU A 202 3.57 -0.09 -0.69
C LEU A 202 3.86 1.07 -1.61
N TRP A 203 4.96 1.76 -1.32
CA TRP A 203 5.47 2.85 -2.15
C TRP A 203 6.67 2.36 -2.95
N ASN A 204 6.57 2.43 -4.29
CA ASN A 204 7.68 2.24 -5.20
C ASN A 204 8.17 3.59 -5.73
N MET A 205 9.48 3.81 -5.72
CA MET A 205 10.10 5.03 -6.22
C MET A 205 9.78 5.34 -7.68
N GLU A 206 9.62 4.33 -8.52
CA GLU A 206 9.30 4.45 -9.95
C GLU A 206 7.79 4.59 -10.22
N ASP A 207 7.10 5.38 -9.38
CA ASP A 207 5.73 5.86 -9.58
C ASP A 207 4.72 4.71 -9.80
N HIS A 208 4.70 3.77 -8.85
CA HIS A 208 3.61 2.80 -8.70
C HIS A 208 3.37 2.53 -7.22
N VAL A 209 2.14 2.17 -6.87
CA VAL A 209 1.73 1.94 -5.49
C VAL A 209 0.73 0.80 -5.47
N TRP A 210 0.74 0.05 -4.39
CA TRP A 210 -0.12 -1.10 -4.14
C TRP A 210 -0.15 -1.36 -2.63
N CYS A 211 -0.75 -2.47 -2.18
CA CYS A 211 -0.80 -2.80 -0.76
C CYS A 211 -0.38 -4.24 -0.48
N GLU A 212 -0.16 -4.52 0.79
CA GLU A 212 -0.05 -5.88 1.28
C GLU A 212 -0.98 -6.08 2.45
N TYR A 213 -1.53 -7.28 2.57
CA TYR A 213 -2.25 -7.71 3.76
C TYR A 213 -1.50 -8.85 4.45
N TYR A 214 -1.66 -8.96 5.76
CA TYR A 214 -1.11 -10.09 6.50
C TYR A 214 -2.11 -11.26 6.46
N SER A 215 -1.74 -12.36 5.78
CA SER A 215 -2.50 -13.61 5.86
C SER A 215 -2.06 -14.38 7.08
N THR A 216 -2.98 -14.61 8.02
CA THR A 216 -2.74 -15.46 9.20
C THR A 216 -2.55 -16.92 8.81
N ASN A 217 -3.25 -17.38 7.76
CA ASN A 217 -3.15 -18.72 7.22
C ASN A 217 -1.78 -18.99 6.56
N LEU A 218 -1.28 -18.04 5.76
CA LEU A 218 0.04 -18.15 5.12
C LEU A 218 1.19 -17.69 6.02
N ASP A 219 0.87 -17.14 7.20
CA ASP A 219 1.78 -16.57 8.19
C ASP A 219 2.78 -15.56 7.62
N ARG A 220 2.32 -14.72 6.69
CA ARG A 220 3.17 -13.71 6.02
C ARG A 220 2.36 -12.58 5.39
N TRP A 221 3.08 -11.51 5.06
CA TRP A 221 2.58 -10.45 4.20
C TRP A 221 2.43 -10.94 2.76
N VAL A 222 1.23 -10.77 2.21
CA VAL A 222 0.83 -11.17 0.86
C VAL A 222 0.66 -9.92 0.00
N HIS A 223 1.22 -9.97 -1.20
CA HIS A 223 1.07 -8.93 -2.22
C HIS A 223 -0.38 -8.78 -2.68
N LEU A 224 -0.89 -7.55 -2.76
CA LEU A 224 -2.16 -7.22 -3.38
C LEU A 224 -1.98 -6.06 -4.36
N ASP A 225 -2.48 -6.21 -5.59
CA ASP A 225 -2.69 -5.07 -6.50
C ASP A 225 -4.14 -5.09 -6.99
N CYS A 226 -4.92 -4.12 -6.51
CA CYS A 226 -6.34 -3.98 -6.87
C CYS A 226 -6.55 -3.51 -8.31
N CYS A 227 -5.59 -2.78 -8.90
CA CYS A 227 -5.65 -2.39 -10.32
C CYS A 227 -5.58 -3.61 -11.24
N GLU A 228 -4.91 -4.66 -10.77
CA GLU A 228 -4.60 -5.86 -11.54
C GLU A 228 -5.40 -7.09 -11.09
N ASN A 229 -6.25 -6.95 -10.07
CA ASN A 229 -6.92 -8.09 -9.40
C ASN A 229 -5.90 -9.21 -9.07
N SER A 230 -4.79 -8.81 -8.47
CA SER A 230 -3.62 -9.66 -8.27
C SER A 230 -3.44 -9.98 -6.80
N PHE A 231 -3.39 -11.28 -6.49
CA PHE A 231 -3.16 -11.82 -5.16
C PHE A 231 -1.86 -12.63 -5.16
N ASP A 232 -0.96 -12.32 -4.23
CA ASP A 232 0.29 -13.03 -3.99
C ASP A 232 1.23 -13.17 -5.19
N ASN A 233 1.30 -12.14 -6.03
CA ASN A 233 2.19 -12.09 -7.19
C ASN A 233 3.16 -10.89 -7.14
N PRO A 234 4.15 -10.91 -6.24
CA PRO A 234 5.07 -9.77 -6.07
C PRO A 234 5.99 -9.54 -7.28
N LEU A 235 6.20 -10.53 -8.15
CA LEU A 235 7.01 -10.37 -9.36
C LEU A 235 6.22 -9.84 -10.56
N LEU A 236 4.94 -9.49 -10.38
CA LEU A 236 4.07 -8.92 -11.40
C LEU A 236 4.72 -7.74 -12.12
N TYR A 237 5.37 -6.84 -11.38
CA TYR A 237 5.96 -5.63 -11.93
C TYR A 237 7.31 -5.92 -12.60
N ASN A 238 8.24 -6.52 -11.86
CA ASN A 238 9.61 -6.68 -12.34
C ASN A 238 9.71 -7.71 -13.46
N ARG A 239 9.05 -8.86 -13.31
CA ARG A 239 9.04 -9.91 -14.32
C ARG A 239 7.92 -9.69 -15.34
N GLY A 240 6.69 -9.50 -14.87
CA GLY A 240 5.51 -9.38 -15.74
C GLY A 240 5.51 -8.11 -16.60
N TRP A 241 5.67 -6.93 -16.00
CA TRP A 241 5.66 -5.66 -16.75
C TRP A 241 7.03 -5.29 -17.34
N ALA A 242 8.06 -6.06 -17.05
CA ALA A 242 9.46 -5.68 -17.31
C ALA A 242 9.88 -4.35 -16.65
N LYS A 243 9.21 -3.95 -15.57
CA LYS A 243 9.48 -2.70 -14.87
C LYS A 243 10.82 -2.76 -14.16
N LYS A 244 11.67 -1.77 -14.43
CA LYS A 244 12.91 -1.55 -13.68
C LYS A 244 12.60 -0.80 -12.39
N MET A 245 13.11 -1.26 -11.25
CA MET A 245 12.76 -0.70 -9.92
C MET A 245 13.99 -0.58 -9.00
N SER A 246 13.97 0.37 -8.06
CA SER A 246 15.09 0.64 -7.12
C SER A 246 14.72 0.45 -5.64
N TYR A 247 13.70 1.18 -5.16
CA TYR A 247 13.32 1.22 -3.74
C TYR A 247 11.83 0.99 -3.59
N ILE A 248 11.48 0.01 -2.75
CA ILE A 248 10.11 -0.30 -2.40
C ILE A 248 9.99 -0.36 -0.89
N PHE A 249 9.21 0.56 -0.32
CA PHE A 249 8.95 0.63 1.11
C PHE A 249 7.53 0.21 1.41
N ALA A 250 7.38 -0.64 2.43
CA ALA A 250 6.09 -1.02 3.00
C ALA A 250 5.86 -0.24 4.30
N ILE A 251 4.74 0.47 4.38
CA ILE A 251 4.38 1.35 5.49
C ILE A 251 3.17 0.77 6.20
N SER A 252 3.35 0.33 7.44
CA SER A 252 2.26 -0.08 8.33
C SER A 252 1.82 1.07 9.24
N ASP A 253 0.85 0.83 10.12
CA ASP A 253 0.44 1.79 11.16
C ASP A 253 1.58 2.15 12.14
N TYR A 254 2.58 1.27 12.31
CA TYR A 254 3.54 1.38 13.41
C TYR A 254 5.02 1.28 13.00
N TYR A 255 5.32 0.88 11.78
CA TYR A 255 6.71 0.70 11.32
C TYR A 255 6.80 0.71 9.78
N ILE A 256 8.01 0.92 9.26
CA ILE A 256 8.33 0.97 7.82
C ILE A 256 9.42 -0.05 7.49
N ARG A 257 9.28 -0.75 6.36
CA ARG A 257 10.25 -1.76 5.92
C ARG A 257 10.66 -1.55 4.47
N ASP A 258 11.94 -1.73 4.20
CA ASP A 258 12.41 -1.93 2.84
C ASP A 258 12.12 -3.35 2.40
N VAL A 259 11.16 -3.51 1.47
CA VAL A 259 10.71 -4.80 0.93
C VAL A 259 11.17 -5.02 -0.50
N THR A 260 12.13 -4.24 -0.99
CA THR A 260 12.61 -4.26 -2.38
C THR A 260 12.94 -5.68 -2.86
N ASP A 261 13.65 -6.46 -2.05
CA ASP A 261 14.05 -7.84 -2.38
C ASP A 261 12.87 -8.79 -2.64
N LYS A 262 11.68 -8.51 -2.10
CA LYS A 262 10.48 -9.32 -2.36
C LYS A 262 9.94 -9.11 -3.79
N TYR A 263 10.20 -7.94 -4.37
CA TYR A 263 9.57 -7.45 -5.60
C TYR A 263 10.53 -7.39 -6.79
N ILE A 264 11.83 -7.61 -6.55
CA ILE A 264 12.86 -7.61 -7.58
C ILE A 264 13.35 -9.05 -7.77
N ASP A 265 13.32 -9.49 -9.02
CA ASP A 265 13.97 -10.71 -9.46
C ASP A 265 15.45 -10.43 -9.71
N LYS A 266 16.32 -10.98 -8.87
CA LYS A 266 17.78 -10.73 -8.92
C LYS A 266 18.44 -11.36 -10.15
N ASP A 267 17.77 -12.31 -10.81
CA ASP A 267 18.26 -12.96 -12.03
C ASP A 267 17.96 -12.12 -13.29
N LEU A 268 17.16 -11.06 -13.17
CA LEU A 268 16.85 -10.14 -14.26
C LEU A 268 17.66 -8.84 -14.14
N GLU A 269 18.17 -8.33 -15.26
CA GLU A 269 18.79 -6.99 -15.36
C GLU A 269 17.74 -5.87 -15.33
N ARG A 270 16.87 -5.89 -14.32
CA ARG A 270 15.74 -4.98 -14.12
C ARG A 270 15.78 -4.29 -12.75
N THR A 271 16.96 -4.21 -12.16
CA THR A 271 17.22 -3.44 -10.94
C THR A 271 17.83 -2.10 -11.32
N ILE A 272 17.26 -1.00 -10.80
CA ILE A 272 17.86 0.33 -10.91
C ILE A 272 18.87 0.49 -9.76
N PRO A 273 20.07 1.06 -10.01
CA PRO A 273 21.04 1.29 -8.95
C PRO A 273 20.46 2.07 -7.77
N ARG A 274 20.70 1.55 -6.56
CA ARG A 274 20.27 2.16 -5.29
C ARG A 274 21.29 3.18 -4.81
N ASP A 275 21.30 4.33 -5.49
CA ASP A 275 22.30 5.39 -5.32
C ASP A 275 21.83 6.61 -4.51
N LYS A 276 20.59 6.60 -4.01
CA LYS A 276 19.99 7.74 -3.29
C LYS A 276 20.54 7.90 -1.88
N MET A 277 21.04 6.81 -1.29
CA MET A 277 21.65 6.76 0.03
C MET A 277 22.43 5.44 0.17
N SER A 278 23.46 5.39 1.01
CA SER A 278 24.12 4.12 1.35
C SER A 278 23.17 3.18 2.11
N GLU A 279 23.30 1.88 1.89
CA GLU A 279 22.48 0.86 2.57
C GLU A 279 22.62 0.90 4.10
N ASP A 280 23.80 1.25 4.63
CA ASP A 280 24.02 1.43 6.07
C ASP A 280 23.21 2.62 6.63
N ASN A 281 23.23 3.76 5.93
CA ASN A 281 22.45 4.93 6.34
C ASN A 281 20.94 4.66 6.21
N LEU A 282 20.51 3.95 5.17
CA LEU A 282 19.12 3.56 5.00
C LEU A 282 18.66 2.63 6.13
N ALA A 283 19.46 1.61 6.47
CA ALA A 283 19.15 0.70 7.57
C ALA A 283 19.05 1.43 8.92
N LYS A 284 19.97 2.36 9.19
CA LYS A 284 19.93 3.21 10.41
C LYS A 284 18.74 4.15 10.43
N LEU A 285 18.39 4.74 9.28
CA LEU A 285 17.22 5.60 9.14
C LEU A 285 15.94 4.82 9.45
N LEU A 286 15.72 3.67 8.79
CA LEU A 286 14.53 2.84 9.03
C LEU A 286 14.46 2.39 10.49
N ALA A 287 15.57 1.95 11.08
CA ALA A 287 15.62 1.58 12.50
C ALA A 287 15.25 2.76 13.42
N LEU A 288 15.74 3.96 13.13
CA LEU A 288 15.39 5.17 13.88
C LEU A 288 13.89 5.49 13.78
N LEU A 289 13.32 5.40 12.58
CA LEU A 289 11.91 5.64 12.33
C LEU A 289 11.02 4.62 13.06
N ASP A 290 11.35 3.33 12.97
CA ASP A 290 10.63 2.25 13.65
C ASP A 290 10.69 2.42 15.18
N LEU A 291 11.86 2.69 15.74
CA LEU A 291 12.01 2.95 17.18
C LEU A 291 11.23 4.18 17.62
N SER A 292 11.23 5.25 16.82
CA SER A 292 10.44 6.46 17.08
C SER A 292 8.94 6.17 17.11
N MET A 293 8.44 5.35 16.18
CA MET A 293 7.03 4.94 16.15
C MET A 293 6.67 4.02 17.33
N LEU A 294 7.48 2.99 17.59
CA LEU A 294 7.28 2.07 18.72
C LEU A 294 7.32 2.79 20.07
N SER A 295 8.17 3.81 20.24
CA SER A 295 8.27 4.58 21.48
C SER A 295 6.98 5.34 21.85
N LYS A 296 6.12 5.62 20.86
CA LYS A 296 4.86 6.32 21.05
C LYS A 296 3.73 5.40 21.52
N ILE A 297 3.90 4.08 21.42
CA ILE A 297 2.90 3.08 21.82
C ILE A 297 2.83 3.00 23.35
N GLN A 298 1.73 3.49 23.91
CA GLN A 298 1.48 3.47 25.36
C GLN A 298 0.93 2.13 25.83
N ASP A 299 0.02 1.54 25.04
CA ASP A 299 -0.60 0.25 25.33
C ASP A 299 0.47 -0.86 25.35
N PRO A 300 0.68 -1.55 26.49
CA PRO A 300 1.65 -2.64 26.60
C PRO A 300 1.36 -3.83 25.69
N ASP A 301 0.09 -4.23 25.51
CA ASP A 301 -0.25 -5.40 24.69
C ASP A 301 0.00 -5.08 23.21
N LEU A 302 -0.42 -3.89 22.76
CA LEU A 302 -0.14 -3.42 21.40
C LEU A 302 1.37 -3.30 21.13
N LEU A 303 2.15 -2.79 22.10
CA LEU A 303 3.61 -2.69 21.95
C LEU A 303 4.25 -4.06 21.73
N LEU A 304 3.76 -5.08 22.44
CA LEU A 304 4.27 -6.45 22.30
C LEU A 304 3.82 -7.09 20.99
N GLU A 305 2.58 -6.87 20.58
CA GLU A 305 2.06 -7.34 19.29
C GLU A 305 2.89 -6.75 18.15
N VAL A 306 3.00 -5.42 18.06
CA VAL A 306 3.74 -4.74 17.00
C VAL A 306 5.24 -5.12 17.04
N SER A 307 5.81 -5.29 18.23
CA SER A 307 7.19 -5.78 18.34
C SER A 307 7.34 -7.20 17.80
N SER A 308 6.35 -8.07 18.04
CA SER A 308 6.34 -9.44 17.51
C SER A 308 6.20 -9.42 15.99
N ASP A 309 5.28 -8.63 15.45
CA ASP A 309 5.06 -8.47 14.01
C ASP A 309 6.33 -7.97 13.31
N LEU A 310 7.00 -6.96 13.87
CA LEU A 310 8.26 -6.43 13.33
C LEU A 310 9.39 -7.48 13.35
N ILE A 311 9.49 -8.28 14.42
CA ILE A 311 10.48 -9.35 14.52
C ILE A 311 10.17 -10.46 13.52
N HIS A 312 8.91 -10.82 13.36
CA HIS A 312 8.47 -11.82 12.40
C HIS A 312 8.78 -11.38 10.98
N ASP A 313 8.42 -10.16 10.60
CA ASP A 313 8.70 -9.58 9.30
C ASP A 313 10.21 -9.53 9.01
N TYR A 314 11.04 -9.16 10.00
CA TYR A 314 12.49 -9.23 9.86
C TYR A 314 13.01 -10.65 9.59
N ARG A 315 12.44 -11.66 10.27
CA ARG A 315 12.83 -13.08 10.12
C ARG A 315 12.39 -13.66 8.79
N THR A 316 11.13 -13.40 8.40
CA THR A 316 10.60 -13.89 7.12
C THR A 316 11.44 -13.34 5.99
N MET A 317 11.73 -12.03 5.95
CA MET A 317 12.55 -11.41 4.90
C MET A 317 13.97 -11.99 4.79
N LYS A 318 14.63 -12.27 5.91
CA LYS A 318 15.93 -12.96 5.89
C LYS A 318 15.84 -14.40 5.39
N GLY A 319 14.72 -15.07 5.65
CA GLY A 319 14.46 -16.45 5.21
C GLY A 319 13.97 -16.55 3.76
N THR A 320 13.24 -15.56 3.24
CA THR A 320 12.69 -15.59 1.87
C THR A 320 13.76 -15.50 0.80
N SER A 321 14.93 -14.91 1.09
CA SER A 321 16.06 -14.95 0.17
C SER A 321 16.52 -16.37 -0.18
N ALA A 322 16.08 -17.40 0.57
CA ALA A 322 16.37 -18.81 0.31
C ALA A 322 15.17 -19.63 -0.21
N LYS A 323 13.94 -19.06 -0.29
CA LYS A 323 12.70 -19.82 -0.58
C LYS A 323 11.67 -19.05 -1.43
N LEU A 324 12.09 -18.26 -2.41
CA LEU A 324 11.21 -17.89 -3.53
C LEU A 324 10.92 -19.08 -4.49
N SER A 325 10.95 -20.31 -3.98
CA SER A 325 10.60 -21.50 -4.76
C SER A 325 9.10 -21.78 -4.67
N SER A 326 8.45 -21.71 -5.82
CA SER A 326 7.21 -22.40 -6.20
C SER A 326 5.91 -22.01 -5.47
N SER A 327 5.40 -20.80 -5.68
CA SER A 327 3.95 -20.67 -5.85
C SER A 327 3.62 -20.98 -7.32
N ARG A 328 2.64 -21.84 -7.58
CA ARG A 328 2.16 -22.18 -8.95
C ARG A 328 1.75 -20.94 -9.77
N THR A 329 1.49 -19.81 -9.11
CA THR A 329 1.13 -18.52 -9.72
C THR A 329 2.29 -17.84 -10.46
N GLN A 330 3.54 -18.26 -10.28
CA GLN A 330 4.69 -17.69 -11.01
C GLN A 330 4.83 -18.16 -12.46
N GLU A 331 4.14 -19.23 -12.87
CA GLU A 331 4.26 -19.80 -14.23
C GLU A 331 3.46 -19.03 -15.30
N ILE A 332 2.47 -18.21 -14.90
CA ILE A 332 1.67 -17.39 -15.82
C ILE A 332 1.80 -15.93 -15.42
N MET A 333 2.83 -15.26 -15.96
CA MET A 333 2.98 -13.82 -15.82
C MET A 333 1.95 -13.12 -16.71
N ILE A 334 0.95 -12.49 -16.09
CA ILE A 334 -0.11 -11.76 -16.79
C ILE A 334 0.43 -10.37 -17.17
N PRO A 335 0.33 -9.94 -18.44
CA PRO A 335 0.68 -8.59 -18.86
C PRO A 335 -0.16 -7.54 -18.15
N ARG A 336 0.35 -6.30 -18.09
CA ARG A 336 -0.34 -5.18 -17.45
C ARG A 336 -1.76 -4.99 -18.00
N GLN A 337 -2.74 -4.93 -17.10
CA GLN A 337 -4.16 -4.80 -17.45
C GLN A 337 -4.72 -3.38 -17.20
N SER A 338 -4.03 -2.54 -16.42
CA SER A 338 -4.40 -1.14 -16.18
C SER A 338 -3.63 -0.16 -17.06
N GLY A 339 -4.26 0.96 -17.41
CA GLY A 339 -3.66 1.99 -18.27
C GLY A 339 -3.89 1.75 -19.76
N SER A 340 -3.82 2.83 -20.55
CA SER A 340 -3.90 2.70 -22.01
C SER A 340 -2.57 2.19 -22.59
N VAL A 341 -2.61 1.57 -23.77
CA VAL A 341 -1.40 1.07 -24.46
C VAL A 341 -0.34 2.17 -24.66
N GLN A 342 -0.78 3.39 -25.01
CA GLN A 342 0.13 4.52 -25.16
C GLN A 342 0.80 4.88 -23.82
N TRP A 343 0.03 4.89 -22.72
CA TRP A 343 0.53 5.21 -21.40
C TRP A 343 1.48 4.13 -20.86
N THR A 344 1.17 2.85 -21.05
CA THR A 344 2.05 1.75 -20.63
C THR A 344 3.34 1.69 -21.48
N SER A 345 3.23 1.94 -22.80
CA SER A 345 4.38 1.97 -23.71
C SER A 345 5.35 3.13 -23.39
N GLN A 346 4.84 4.32 -23.08
CA GLN A 346 5.68 5.45 -22.65
C GLN A 346 6.52 5.15 -21.40
N ARG A 347 6.08 4.21 -20.58
CA ARG A 347 6.75 3.79 -19.35
C ARG A 347 7.62 2.54 -19.52
N GLY A 348 7.63 1.93 -20.71
CA GLY A 348 8.33 0.66 -20.96
C GLY A 348 7.73 -0.52 -20.18
N GLU A 349 6.45 -0.44 -19.82
CA GLU A 349 5.75 -1.42 -18.96
C GLU A 349 4.81 -2.33 -19.78
N ASN A 350 5.06 -2.49 -21.08
CA ASN A 350 4.23 -3.29 -22.00
C ASN A 350 4.64 -4.77 -22.09
N GLY A 351 5.59 -5.23 -21.28
CA GLY A 351 5.95 -6.66 -21.16
C GLY A 351 6.68 -7.26 -22.36
N HIS A 352 7.37 -6.45 -23.17
CA HIS A 352 8.20 -6.91 -24.29
C HIS A 352 9.70 -6.95 -23.96
#